data_AF-A0A379GHP5-F1
#
_entry.id   AF-A0A379GHP5-F1
#
_cell.length_a   1.000
_cell.length_b   1.000
_cell.length_c   1.000
_cell.angle_alpha   90.00
_cell.angle_beta   90.00
_cell.angle_gamma   90.00
#
_symmetry.space_group_name_H-M   'P 1'
#
loop_
_entity.id
_entity.type
_entity.pdbx_description
1 polymer ?
#
loop_
_entity_poly.entity_id
_entity_poly.type
_entity_poly.pdbx_seq_one_letter_code
_entity_poly.pdbx_strand_id
1 'polypeptide(L)'
;MIDTPFTPQFEKDIRDAYQTLSEGESEASFAVRSSATAEDMPDASFAGQQETFLNVQGIDAILVAIKHVFASLFNDRAISYRVHQGYDHRGVALSAGVQTYGSL
;
A
#
# COMPACT_ATOMS: atom_id res chain seq x y z
N MET A 1 0.70 3.11 -14.11
CA MET A 1 1.21 2.49 -12.86
C MET A 1 0.30 1.36 -12.39
N ILE A 2 -1.02 1.55 -12.37
CA ILE A 2 -1.98 0.47 -12.06
C ILE A 2 -1.96 -0.67 -13.10
N ASP A 3 -1.75 -0.34 -14.37
CA ASP A 3 -1.72 -1.37 -15.44
C ASP A 3 -0.39 -2.14 -15.52
N THR A 4 0.63 -1.72 -14.76
CA THR A 4 1.90 -2.44 -14.70
C THR A 4 1.68 -3.77 -13.96
N PRO A 5 2.00 -4.92 -14.57
CA PRO A 5 1.88 -6.19 -13.87
C PRO A 5 2.92 -6.27 -12.75
N PHE A 6 2.59 -7.00 -11.67
CA PHE A 6 3.60 -7.40 -10.71
C PHE A 6 4.58 -8.37 -11.36
N THR A 7 5.78 -8.48 -10.81
CA THR A 7 6.66 -9.58 -11.19
C THR A 7 6.00 -10.90 -10.73
N PRO A 8 6.18 -12.01 -11.47
CA PRO A 8 5.55 -13.28 -11.10
C PRO A 8 5.87 -13.75 -9.69
N GLN A 9 7.11 -13.53 -9.24
CA GLN A 9 7.53 -13.87 -7.88
C GLN A 9 6.81 -13.05 -6.83
N PHE A 10 6.74 -11.72 -7.01
CA PHE A 10 6.09 -10.84 -6.04
C PHE A 10 4.58 -11.13 -5.92
N GLU A 11 3.91 -11.37 -7.05
CA GLU A 11 2.50 -11.76 -7.02
C GLU A 11 2.30 -13.11 -6.29
N LYS A 12 3.15 -14.10 -6.56
CA LYS A 12 3.11 -15.39 -5.88
C LYS A 12 3.26 -15.22 -4.36
N ASP A 13 4.23 -14.43 -3.92
CA ASP A 13 4.49 -14.21 -2.49
C ASP A 13 3.28 -13.55 -1.79
N ILE A 14 2.59 -12.61 -2.46
CA ILE A 14 1.35 -12.01 -1.95
C ILE A 14 0.24 -13.06 -1.84
N ARG A 15 0.08 -13.93 -2.84
CA ARG A 15 -0.94 -14.99 -2.84
C ARG A 15 -0.70 -16.01 -1.71
N ASP A 16 0.55 -16.38 -1.47
CA ASP A 16 0.92 -17.30 -0.39
C ASP A 16 0.68 -16.65 1.00
N ALA A 17 1.04 -15.38 1.15
CA ALA A 17 0.77 -14.62 2.38
C ALA A 17 -0.74 -14.47 2.63
N TYR A 18 -1.53 -14.22 1.59
CA TYR A 18 -3.00 -14.17 1.69
C TYR A 18 -3.60 -15.49 2.17
N GLN A 19 -3.14 -16.63 1.63
CA GLN A 19 -3.61 -17.95 2.10
C GLN A 19 -3.31 -18.17 3.58
N THR A 20 -2.16 -17.70 4.04
CA THR A 20 -1.78 -17.79 5.46
C THR A 20 -2.64 -16.87 6.32
N LEU A 21 -2.82 -15.60 5.92
CA LEU A 21 -3.56 -14.59 6.68
C LEU A 21 -5.08 -14.81 6.69
N SER A 22 -5.63 -15.42 5.65
CA SER A 22 -7.06 -15.77 5.57
C SER A 22 -7.41 -17.00 6.41
N GLU A 23 -6.43 -17.79 6.85
CA GLU A 23 -6.64 -19.05 7.59
C GLU A 23 -7.60 -20.03 6.88
N GLY A 24 -7.80 -19.87 5.56
CA GLY A 24 -8.75 -20.66 4.78
C GLY A 24 -10.20 -20.15 4.80
N GLU A 25 -10.47 -19.04 5.50
CA GLU A 25 -11.80 -18.41 5.55
C GLU A 25 -12.11 -17.65 4.26
N SER A 26 -13.22 -18.00 3.60
CA SER A 26 -13.65 -17.34 2.35
C SER A 26 -14.12 -15.89 2.56
N GLU A 27 -14.57 -15.56 3.77
CA GLU A 27 -15.16 -14.26 4.14
C GLU A 27 -14.17 -13.33 4.85
N ALA A 28 -12.87 -13.71 4.91
CA ALA A 28 -11.85 -12.87 5.51
C ALA A 28 -11.79 -11.50 4.80
N SER A 29 -11.89 -10.43 5.60
CA SER A 29 -11.78 -9.07 5.12
C SER A 29 -10.47 -8.43 5.60
N PHE A 30 -9.93 -7.51 4.81
CA PHE A 30 -8.61 -6.94 5.03
C PHE A 30 -8.63 -5.42 4.97
N ALA A 31 -7.70 -4.80 5.68
CA ALA A 31 -7.33 -3.41 5.49
C ALA A 31 -5.96 -3.35 4.79
N VAL A 32 -5.86 -2.51 3.76
CA VAL A 32 -4.62 -2.25 3.02
C VAL A 32 -4.24 -0.79 3.22
N ARG A 33 -3.05 -0.54 3.76
CA ARG A 33 -2.60 0.79 4.21
C ARG A 33 -1.24 1.14 3.63
N SER A 34 -1.09 2.36 3.13
CA SER A 34 0.21 2.93 2.77
C SER A 34 1.07 3.20 4.02
N SER A 35 2.36 2.86 3.97
CA SER A 35 3.36 3.36 4.92
C SER A 35 4.66 3.71 4.20
N ALA A 36 5.06 4.98 4.24
CA ALA A 36 6.24 5.53 3.59
C ALA A 36 7.40 5.77 4.56
N THR A 37 8.64 5.53 4.13
CA THR A 37 9.84 5.80 4.96
C THR A 37 10.05 7.29 5.28
N ALA A 38 9.41 8.19 4.54
CA ALA A 38 9.47 9.63 4.79
C ALA A 38 8.51 10.09 5.91
N GLU A 39 7.73 9.19 6.51
CA GLU A 39 6.76 9.48 7.59
C GLU A 39 7.42 9.87 8.91
N ASP A 40 8.70 9.54 9.10
CA ASP A 40 9.44 9.78 10.36
C ASP A 40 10.29 11.08 10.35
N MET A 41 10.26 11.86 9.26
CA MET A 41 11.04 13.09 9.19
C MET A 41 10.32 14.23 9.97
N PRO A 42 11.03 14.98 10.84
CA PRO A 42 10.42 15.98 11.74
C PRO A 42 9.53 17.03 11.06
N ASP A 43 9.82 17.36 9.80
CA ASP A 43 9.11 18.37 8.99
C ASP A 43 8.22 17.74 7.89
N ALA A 44 8.13 16.41 7.82
CA ALA A 44 7.37 15.67 6.81
C ALA A 44 6.11 15.03 7.39
N SER A 45 5.13 15.88 7.69
CA SER A 45 3.78 15.40 7.91
C SER A 45 3.15 14.97 6.58
N PHE A 46 3.45 13.73 6.15
CA PHE A 46 2.57 13.00 5.24
C PHE A 46 1.31 12.47 5.96
N ALA A 47 1.19 12.75 7.26
CA ALA A 47 0.01 12.42 8.06
C ALA A 47 -1.24 13.06 7.45
N GLY A 48 -2.23 12.22 7.09
CA GLY A 48 -3.47 12.63 6.44
C GLY A 48 -3.52 12.44 4.92
N GLN A 49 -2.52 11.82 4.31
CA GLN A 49 -2.50 11.42 2.89
C GLN A 49 -2.59 9.90 2.67
N GLN A 50 -2.74 9.13 3.74
CA GLN A 50 -2.68 7.67 3.69
C GLN A 50 -3.85 7.10 2.92
N GLU A 51 -3.57 6.46 1.78
CA GLU A 51 -4.57 5.69 1.07
C GLU A 51 -4.84 4.43 1.90
N THR A 52 -6.03 4.36 2.47
CA THR A 52 -6.49 3.22 3.26
C THR A 52 -7.70 2.61 2.58
N PHE A 53 -7.59 1.34 2.25
CA PHE A 53 -8.68 0.52 1.76
C PHE A 53 -9.15 -0.37 2.91
N LEU A 54 -10.43 -0.30 3.26
CA LEU A 54 -11.04 -1.11 4.31
C LEU A 54 -11.98 -2.12 3.69
N ASN A 55 -12.27 -3.20 4.42
CA ASN A 55 -13.19 -4.26 3.99
C ASN A 55 -12.85 -4.82 2.60
N VAL A 56 -11.56 -4.97 2.31
CA VAL A 56 -11.07 -5.57 1.06
C VAL A 56 -11.21 -7.08 1.17
N GLN A 57 -11.94 -7.70 0.25
CA GLN A 57 -12.23 -9.13 0.26
C GLN A 57 -11.70 -9.80 -1.01
N GLY A 58 -11.05 -10.95 -0.84
CA GLY A 58 -10.49 -11.72 -1.93
C GLY A 58 -9.13 -11.20 -2.43
N ILE A 59 -8.33 -12.14 -2.93
CA ILE A 59 -6.95 -11.90 -3.35
C ILE A 59 -6.82 -10.87 -4.48
N ASP A 60 -7.72 -10.89 -5.45
CA ASP A 60 -7.61 -9.98 -6.60
C ASP A 60 -7.89 -8.52 -6.19
N ALA A 61 -8.80 -8.31 -5.22
CA ALA A 61 -9.05 -6.98 -4.66
C ALA A 61 -7.85 -6.48 -3.85
N ILE A 62 -7.15 -7.35 -3.12
CA ILE A 62 -5.91 -7.02 -2.41
C ILE A 62 -4.82 -6.58 -3.40
N LEU A 63 -4.62 -7.32 -4.49
CA LEU A 63 -3.64 -6.97 -5.52
C LEU A 63 -3.92 -5.59 -6.13
N VAL A 64 -5.20 -5.27 -6.38
CA VAL A 64 -5.61 -3.94 -6.84
C VAL A 64 -5.32 -2.88 -5.78
N ALA A 65 -5.69 -3.10 -4.52
CA ALA A 65 -5.45 -2.14 -3.44
C ALA A 65 -3.95 -1.84 -3.24
N ILE A 66 -3.07 -2.85 -3.33
CA ILE A 66 -1.61 -2.65 -3.27
C ILE A 66 -1.12 -1.74 -4.40
N LYS A 67 -1.64 -1.93 -5.62
CA LYS A 67 -1.29 -1.07 -6.77
C LYS A 67 -1.72 0.38 -6.55
N HIS A 68 -2.89 0.59 -5.98
CA HIS A 68 -3.34 1.94 -5.62
C HIS A 68 -2.43 2.57 -4.58
N VAL A 69 -2.11 1.84 -3.51
CA VAL A 69 -1.12 2.28 -2.51
C VAL A 69 0.19 2.70 -3.18
N PHE A 70 0.77 1.89 -4.07
CA PHE A 70 1.99 2.26 -4.78
C PHE A 70 1.83 3.47 -5.70
N ALA A 71 0.67 3.62 -6.37
CA ALA A 71 0.38 4.79 -7.19
C ALA A 71 0.25 6.08 -6.36
N SER A 72 -0.21 5.99 -5.10
CA SER A 72 -0.38 7.14 -4.20
C SER A 72 0.93 7.91 -3.95
N LEU A 73 2.09 7.23 -4.02
CA LEU A 73 3.41 7.85 -3.86
C LEU A 73 3.70 8.92 -4.93
N PHE A 74 3.01 8.85 -6.06
CA PHE A 74 3.19 9.72 -7.22
C PHE A 74 2.05 10.72 -7.42
N ASN A 75 1.18 10.90 -6.42
CA ASN A 75 0.18 11.96 -6.51
C ASN A 75 0.85 13.37 -6.47
N ASP A 76 0.15 14.38 -7.00
CA ASP A 76 0.69 15.74 -7.16
C ASP A 76 1.20 16.34 -5.86
N ARG A 77 0.56 16.00 -4.73
CA ARG A 77 0.95 16.50 -3.41
C ARG A 77 2.25 15.87 -2.92
N ALA A 78 2.44 14.57 -3.14
CA ALA A 78 3.67 13.85 -2.79
C ALA A 78 4.85 14.31 -3.66
N ILE A 79 4.60 14.57 -4.96
CA ILE A 79 5.60 15.15 -5.86
C ILE A 79 5.95 16.58 -5.41
N SER A 80 4.93 17.44 -5.19
CA SER A 80 5.13 18.83 -4.78
C SER A 80 5.89 18.92 -3.46
N TYR A 81 5.58 18.08 -2.47
CA TYR A 81 6.29 18.05 -1.19
C TYR A 81 7.77 17.72 -1.36
N ARG A 82 8.11 16.68 -2.14
CA ARG A 82 9.51 16.31 -2.41
C ARG A 82 10.29 17.41 -3.11
N VAL A 83 9.66 18.08 -4.08
CA VAL A 83 10.26 19.22 -4.81
C VAL A 83 10.52 20.39 -3.87
N HIS A 84 9.58 20.73 -2.97
CA HIS A 84 9.74 21.85 -2.04
C HIS A 84 10.79 21.60 -0.95
N GLN A 85 11.00 20.34 -0.55
CA GLN A 85 11.97 19.97 0.48
C GLN A 85 13.37 19.60 -0.05
N GLY A 86 13.56 19.60 -1.38
CA GLY A 86 14.85 19.28 -2.00
C GLY A 86 15.29 17.81 -1.88
N TYR A 87 14.37 16.88 -1.63
CA TYR A 87 14.68 15.45 -1.56
C TYR A 87 14.85 14.85 -2.96
N ASP A 88 15.90 14.04 -3.16
CA ASP A 88 16.07 13.26 -4.40
C ASP A 88 14.89 12.28 -4.56
N HIS A 89 14.27 12.28 -5.74
CA HIS A 89 13.11 11.44 -6.09
C HIS A 89 13.36 9.93 -5.90
N ARG A 90 14.62 9.51 -5.74
CA ARG A 90 15.07 8.12 -5.59
C ARG A 90 15.13 7.62 -4.15
N GLY A 91 14.93 8.49 -3.16
CA GLY A 91 15.13 8.17 -1.73
C GLY A 91 13.87 7.77 -0.95
N VAL A 92 12.69 7.79 -1.56
CA VAL A 92 11.42 7.51 -0.86
C VAL A 92 10.90 6.13 -1.26
N ALA A 93 10.81 5.24 -0.28
CA ALA A 93 10.18 3.93 -0.43
C ALA A 93 8.77 3.97 0.20
N LEU A 94 7.86 3.21 -0.40
CA LEU A 94 6.52 2.99 0.12
C LEU A 94 6.29 1.49 0.30
N SER A 95 5.66 1.14 1.41
CA SER A 95 5.15 -0.20 1.70
C SER A 95 3.62 -0.21 1.74
N ALA A 96 3.04 -1.36 1.43
CA ALA A 96 1.61 -1.62 1.58
C ALA A 96 1.41 -2.64 2.70
N GLY A 97 0.90 -2.21 3.84
CA GLY A 97 0.56 -3.09 4.96
C GLY A 97 -0.81 -3.71 4.75
N VAL A 98 -0.89 -5.05 4.81
CA VAL A 98 -2.14 -5.81 4.72
C VAL A 98 -2.39 -6.47 6.07
N GLN A 99 -3.56 -6.23 6.66
CA GLN A 99 -3.95 -6.76 7.97
C GLN A 99 -5.40 -7.25 7.94
N THR A 100 -5.73 -8.24 8.76
CA THR A 100 -7.12 -8.66 8.94
C THR A 100 -7.96 -7.50 9.45
N TYR A 101 -9.16 -7.37 8.90
CA TYR A 101 -10.16 -6.39 9.28
C TYR A 101 -11.32 -7.17 9.90
N GLY A 102 -11.49 -7.04 11.21
CA GLY A 102 -12.54 -7.75 11.93
C GLY A 102 -13.92 -7.25 11.53
N SER A 103 -14.84 -8.17 11.26
CA SER A 103 -16.27 -7.91 11.45
C SER A 103 -16.52 -7.81 12.96
N LEU A 104 -17.04 -6.67 13.41
CA LEU A 104 -17.54 -6.51 14.79
C LEU A 104 -18.56 -7.59 15.15
#